data_AF-D5QE55-F1
#
_entry.id   AF-D5QE55-F1
#
_cell.length_a   1.000
_cell.length_b   1.000
_cell.length_c   1.000
_cell.angle_alpha   90.00
_cell.angle_beta   90.00
_cell.angle_gamma   90.00
#
_symmetry.space_group_name_H-M   'P 1'
#
loop_
_entity.id
_entity.type
_entity.pdbx_description
1 polymer ?
#
loop_
_entity_poly.entity_id
_entity_poly.type
_entity_poly.pdbx_seq_one_letter_code
_entity_poly.pdbx_strand_id
1 'polypeptide(L)'
;MLDRLTSMKIFIKVVELGSFAAASQNLTLSPQMVAKHIEALERHLGARLLHRTTRRQSLTETGRLYCEQCRLVLKAVERADSLAANTLGTPRGTLRDSVNALSEGRDQPGDILQLEEEA
;
A
#
# COMPACT_ATOMS: atom_id res chain seq x y z
N MET A 1 19.69 -4.95 5.67
CA MET A 1 18.39 -5.65 5.62
C MET A 1 17.48 -4.84 4.72
N LEU A 2 16.86 -5.43 3.70
CA LEU A 2 15.92 -4.70 2.84
C LEU A 2 14.56 -4.63 3.53
N ASP A 3 13.93 -3.47 3.50
CA ASP A 3 12.61 -3.28 4.07
C ASP A 3 11.56 -4.11 3.29
N ARG A 4 10.71 -4.82 4.04
CA ARG A 4 9.81 -5.78 3.44
C ARG A 4 8.59 -5.13 2.81
N LEU A 5 8.00 -4.11 3.42
CA LEU A 5 6.87 -3.39 2.84
C LEU A 5 7.28 -2.71 1.53
N THR A 6 8.48 -2.14 1.51
CA THR A 6 9.07 -1.58 0.29
C THR A 6 9.24 -2.66 -0.78
N SER A 7 9.76 -3.83 -0.40
CA SER A 7 9.91 -4.96 -1.33
C SER A 7 8.56 -5.44 -1.89
N MET A 8 7.50 -5.48 -1.07
CA MET A 8 6.13 -5.81 -1.51
C MET A 8 5.59 -4.78 -2.51
N LYS A 9 5.77 -3.48 -2.25
CA LYS A 9 5.38 -2.40 -3.17
C LYS A 9 6.09 -2.55 -4.53
N ILE A 10 7.39 -2.80 -4.51
CA ILE A 10 8.20 -3.01 -5.72
C ILE A 10 7.70 -4.23 -6.49
N PHE A 11 7.44 -5.35 -5.81
CA PHE A 11 6.94 -6.57 -6.44
C PHE A 11 5.60 -6.34 -7.14
N ILE A 12 4.63 -5.70 -6.48
CA ILE A 12 3.34 -5.36 -7.11
C ILE A 12 3.56 -4.49 -8.35
N LYS A 13 4.47 -3.51 -8.27
CA LYS A 13 4.70 -2.61 -9.41
C LYS A 13 5.34 -3.32 -10.60
N VAL A 14 6.25 -4.24 -10.34
CA VAL A 14 6.85 -5.12 -11.36
C VAL A 14 5.76 -5.96 -12.02
N VAL A 15 4.85 -6.54 -11.24
CA VAL A 15 3.72 -7.31 -11.76
C VAL A 15 2.80 -6.47 -12.64
N GLU A 16 2.42 -5.27 -12.19
CA GLU A 16 1.54 -4.36 -12.95
C GLU A 16 2.13 -3.96 -14.30
N LEU A 17 3.43 -3.70 -14.34
CA LEU A 17 4.10 -3.21 -15.54
C LEU A 17 4.62 -4.33 -16.44
N GLY A 18 4.66 -5.57 -15.96
CA GLY A 18 5.13 -6.73 -16.74
C GLY A 18 6.62 -6.67 -17.12
N SER A 19 7.40 -5.72 -16.61
CA SER A 19 8.83 -5.60 -16.86
C SER A 19 9.59 -4.99 -15.68
N PHE A 20 10.74 -5.59 -15.33
CA PHE A 20 11.69 -5.02 -14.37
C PHE A 20 12.19 -3.63 -14.80
N ALA A 21 12.42 -3.42 -16.10
CA ALA A 21 12.91 -2.14 -16.62
C ALA A 21 11.83 -1.04 -16.54
N ALA A 22 10.58 -1.38 -16.85
CA ALA A 22 9.47 -0.45 -16.70
C ALA A 22 9.26 -0.07 -15.22
N ALA A 23 9.34 -1.05 -14.32
CA ALA A 23 9.23 -0.82 -12.89
C ALA A 23 10.39 0.00 -12.31
N SER A 24 11.63 -0.26 -12.76
CA SER A 24 12.79 0.51 -12.31
C SER A 24 12.68 1.98 -12.68
N GLN A 25 12.21 2.28 -13.90
CA GLN A 25 11.94 3.65 -14.35
C GLN A 25 10.82 4.31 -13.52
N ASN A 26 9.72 3.59 -13.29
CA ASN A 26 8.57 4.13 -12.56
C ASN A 26 8.87 4.39 -11.08
N LEU A 27 9.73 3.58 -10.47
CA LEU A 27 10.11 3.68 -9.06
C LEU A 27 11.39 4.50 -8.83
N THR A 28 12.03 5.01 -9.89
CA THR A 28 13.32 5.71 -9.83
C THR A 28 14.39 4.87 -9.11
N LEU A 29 14.37 3.55 -9.33
CA LEU A 29 15.33 2.60 -8.78
C LEU A 29 16.19 2.01 -9.89
N SER A 30 17.38 1.51 -9.55
CA SER A 30 18.16 0.74 -10.52
C SER A 30 17.51 -0.63 -10.76
N PRO A 31 17.57 -1.19 -11.98
CA PRO A 31 17.05 -2.54 -12.26
C PRO A 31 17.63 -3.62 -11.33
N GLN A 32 18.89 -3.45 -10.93
CA GLN A 32 19.57 -4.33 -9.98
C GLN A 32 18.95 -4.28 -8.58
N MET A 33 18.54 -3.10 -8.11
CA MET A 33 17.85 -2.95 -6.83
C MET A 33 16.47 -3.59 -6.86
N VAL A 34 15.70 -3.39 -7.95
CA VAL A 34 14.40 -4.05 -8.15
C VAL A 34 14.54 -5.57 -8.09
N ALA A 35 15.54 -6.13 -8.79
CA ALA A 35 15.83 -7.56 -8.73
C ALA A 35 16.20 -8.03 -7.32
N LYS A 36 17.05 -7.29 -6.58
CA LYS A 36 17.41 -7.62 -5.19
C LYS A 36 16.21 -7.64 -4.25
N HIS A 37 15.26 -6.70 -4.39
CA HIS A 37 14.05 -6.68 -3.58
C HIS A 37 13.16 -7.91 -3.83
N ILE A 38 13.02 -8.32 -5.08
CA ILE A 38 12.27 -9.52 -5.44
C ILE A 38 12.98 -10.78 -4.94
N GLU A 39 14.29 -10.89 -5.13
CA GLU A 39 15.09 -12.01 -4.61
C GLU A 39 15.02 -12.09 -3.08
N ALA A 40 15.01 -10.96 -2.38
CA ALA A 40 14.84 -10.94 -0.93
C ALA A 40 13.47 -11.50 -0.50
N LEU A 41 12.40 -11.16 -1.23
CA LEU A 41 11.07 -11.73 -1.00
C LEU A 41 11.04 -13.23 -1.28
N GLU A 42 11.55 -13.66 -2.44
CA GLU A 42 11.59 -15.08 -2.82
C GLU A 42 12.38 -15.92 -1.81
N ARG A 43 13.54 -15.42 -1.35
CA ARG A 43 14.34 -16.09 -0.31
C ARG A 43 13.60 -16.19 1.01
N HIS A 44 12.88 -15.14 1.41
CA HIS A 44 12.12 -15.16 2.64
C HIS A 44 10.95 -16.14 2.57
N LEU A 45 10.27 -16.20 1.42
CA LEU A 45 9.11 -17.07 1.21
C LEU A 45 9.50 -18.53 0.92
N GLY A 46 10.77 -18.78 0.57
CA GLY A 46 11.23 -20.08 0.10
C GLY A 46 10.62 -20.49 -1.24
N ALA A 47 10.06 -19.55 -1.99
CA ALA A 47 9.30 -19.80 -3.21
C ALA A 47 9.62 -18.79 -4.30
N ARG A 48 9.55 -19.23 -5.57
CA ARG A 48 9.65 -18.33 -6.73
C ARG A 48 8.33 -17.63 -6.96
N LEU A 49 8.37 -16.31 -7.11
CA LEU A 49 7.20 -15.48 -7.40
C LEU A 49 7.11 -15.16 -8.90
N LEU A 50 8.25 -15.11 -9.59
CA LEU A 50 8.31 -14.78 -11.02
C LEU A 50 9.12 -15.84 -11.79
N HIS A 51 8.61 -16.23 -12.95
CA HIS A 51 9.39 -16.91 -13.98
C HIS A 51 10.22 -15.86 -14.73
N ARG A 52 11.55 -15.94 -14.60
CA ARG A 52 12.49 -15.19 -15.44
C ARG A 52 12.50 -15.81 -16.83
N THR A 53 11.72 -15.27 -17.76
CA THR A 53 11.96 -15.52 -19.19
C THR A 53 12.55 -14.26 -19.81
N THR A 54 13.45 -14.44 -20.77
CA THR A 54 14.28 -13.38 -21.39
C THR A 54 13.47 -12.38 -22.22
N ARG A 55 12.17 -12.59 -22.43
CA ARG A 55 11.30 -11.71 -23.23
C ARG A 55 10.04 -11.24 -22.50
N ARG A 56 9.53 -11.99 -21.53
CA ARG A 56 8.37 -11.62 -20.70
C ARG A 56 8.46 -12.29 -19.32
N GLN A 57 8.40 -11.51 -18.25
CA GLN A 57 8.24 -12.12 -16.93
C GLN A 57 6.80 -12.65 -16.80
N SER A 58 6.65 -13.85 -16.25
CA SER A 58 5.34 -14.43 -15.95
C SER A 58 5.25 -14.72 -14.47
N LEU A 59 4.07 -14.48 -13.88
CA LEU A 59 3.82 -14.82 -12.49
C LEU A 59 3.71 -16.33 -12.31
N THR A 60 4.31 -16.83 -11.23
CA THR A 60 4.02 -18.17 -10.73
C THR A 60 2.63 -18.17 -10.07
N GLU A 61 2.09 -19.35 -9.79
CA GLU A 61 0.82 -19.46 -9.04
C GLU A 61 0.96 -18.84 -7.64
N THR A 62 2.03 -19.17 -6.92
CA THR A 62 2.38 -18.53 -5.65
C THR A 62 2.54 -17.02 -5.79
N GLY A 63 3.14 -16.55 -6.89
CA GLY A 63 3.29 -15.13 -7.20
C GLY A 63 1.96 -14.41 -7.33
N ARG A 64 0.96 -15.02 -7.99
CA ARG A 64 -0.39 -14.45 -8.13
C ARG A 64 -1.06 -14.29 -6.77
N LEU A 65 -1.14 -15.37 -6.00
CA LEU A 65 -1.73 -15.36 -4.65
C LEU A 65 -1.02 -14.35 -3.74
N TYR A 66 0.31 -14.34 -3.76
CA TYR A 66 1.09 -13.41 -2.95
C TYR A 66 0.86 -11.96 -3.36
N CYS A 67 0.73 -11.65 -4.65
CA CYS A 67 0.44 -10.31 -5.14
C CYS A 67 -0.90 -9.79 -4.62
N GLU A 68 -1.95 -10.62 -4.67
CA GLU A 68 -3.27 -10.27 -4.13
C GLU A 68 -3.21 -9.97 -2.63
N GLN A 69 -2.56 -10.83 -1.86
CA GLN A 69 -2.41 -10.63 -0.41
C GLN A 69 -1.57 -9.40 -0.09
N CYS A 70 -0.49 -9.15 -0.81
CA CYS A 70 0.32 -7.94 -0.62
C CYS A 70 -0.49 -6.66 -0.86
N ARG A 71 -1.39 -6.64 -1.85
CA ARG A 71 -2.26 -5.47 -2.10
C ARG A 71 -3.17 -5.20 -0.92
N LEU A 72 -3.75 -6.24 -0.32
CA LEU A 72 -4.59 -6.11 0.88
C LEU A 72 -3.81 -5.60 2.07
N VAL A 73 -2.61 -6.13 2.32
CA VAL A 73 -1.75 -5.70 3.43
C VAL A 73 -1.35 -4.23 3.27
N LEU A 74 -0.89 -3.83 2.08
CA LEU A 74 -0.50 -2.43 1.85
C LEU A 74 -1.67 -1.47 2.02
N LYS A 75 -2.87 -1.85 1.56
CA LYS A 75 -4.08 -1.07 1.79
C LYS A 75 -4.45 -0.97 3.27
N ALA A 76 -4.24 -2.04 4.04
CA ALA A 76 -4.46 -2.02 5.48
C ALA A 76 -3.49 -1.09 6.20
N VAL A 77 -2.21 -1.08 5.79
CA VAL A 77 -1.20 -0.13 6.30
C VAL A 77 -1.60 1.30 5.97
N GLU A 78 -1.96 1.60 4.72
CA GLU A 78 -2.41 2.95 4.33
C GLU A 78 -3.64 3.42 5.12
N ARG A 79 -4.60 2.53 5.39
CA ARG A 79 -5.74 2.85 6.26
C ARG A 79 -5.31 3.15 7.69
N ALA A 80 -4.41 2.35 8.26
CA ALA A 80 -3.90 2.57 9.61
C ALA A 80 -3.18 3.93 9.70
N ASP A 81 -2.34 4.25 8.72
CA ASP A 81 -1.65 5.54 8.62
C ASP A 81 -2.63 6.71 8.51
N SER A 82 -3.70 6.56 7.73
CA SER A 82 -4.74 7.58 7.57
C SER A 82 -5.52 7.82 8.87
N LEU A 83 -5.90 6.75 9.58
CA LEU A 83 -6.59 6.85 10.88
C LEU A 83 -5.69 7.52 11.94
N ALA A 84 -4.41 7.17 11.96
CA ALA A 84 -3.43 7.80 12.85
C ALA A 84 -3.25 9.29 12.53
N ALA A 85 -3.15 9.66 11.25
CA ALA A 85 -3.04 11.06 10.83
C ALA A 85 -4.27 11.90 11.22
N ASN A 86 -5.47 11.32 11.09
CA ASN A 86 -6.72 11.96 11.52
C ASN A 86 -6.78 12.15 13.05
N THR A 87 -6.23 11.21 13.82
CA THR A 87 -6.17 11.29 15.29
C THR A 87 -5.13 12.32 15.76
N LEU A 88 -4.04 12.50 15.02
CA LEU A 88 -2.95 13.45 15.33
C LEU A 88 -3.22 14.88 14.83
N GLY A 89 -4.42 15.18 14.30
CA GLY A 89 -4.84 16.53 13.92
C GLY A 89 -3.98 17.20 12.83
N THR A 90 -3.11 16.46 12.14
CA THR A 90 -2.26 17.00 11.08
C THR A 90 -2.75 16.48 9.73
N PRO A 91 -3.62 17.21 9.02
CA PRO A 91 -4.13 16.78 7.72
C PRO A 91 -3.00 16.85 6.69
N ARG A 92 -2.30 15.73 6.50
CA ARG A 92 -1.27 15.59 5.45
C ARG A 92 -1.65 14.43 4.53
N GLY A 93 -2.53 14.69 3.58
CA GLY A 93 -2.83 13.76 2.50
C GLY A 93 -4.19 14.03 1.89
N THR A 94 -4.20 14.40 0.60
CA THR A 94 -5.39 14.66 -0.19
C THR A 94 -6.37 13.49 -0.12
N LEU A 95 -7.44 13.66 0.65
CA LEU A 95 -8.62 12.81 0.63
C LEU A 95 -9.20 12.87 -0.80
N ARG A 96 -8.86 11.88 -1.64
CA ARG A 96 -9.66 11.53 -2.82
C ARG A 96 -10.73 10.55 -2.38
N ASP A 97 -11.64 11.01 -1.53
CA ASP A 97 -12.90 10.33 -1.32
C ASP A 97 -13.83 10.72 -2.47
N SER A 98 -13.69 10.00 -3.58
CA SER A 98 -14.81 9.82 -4.51
C SER A 98 -15.75 8.78 -3.91
N VAL A 99 -16.38 9.12 -2.79
CA VAL A 99 -17.63 8.48 -2.35
C VAL A 99 -18.68 9.58 -2.41
N ASN A 100 -19.34 9.57 -3.56
CA ASN A 100 -20.69 10.02 -3.85
C ASN A 100 -21.45 10.64 -2.65
N ALA A 101 -21.72 11.93 -2.76
CA ALA A 101 -22.77 12.60 -1.99
C ALA A 101 -24.09 11.84 -2.11
N LEU A 102 -24.86 11.79 -1.02
CA LEU A 102 -26.30 12.09 -0.95
C LEU A 102 -26.80 11.89 0.49
N SER A 103 -27.75 12.73 0.90
CA SER A 103 -28.33 12.96 2.24
C SER A 103 -27.46 13.87 3.13
N GLU A 104 -27.64 15.19 3.17
CA GLU A 104 -28.83 15.99 3.54
C GLU A 104 -29.46 15.58 4.87
N GLY A 105 -29.22 16.40 5.89
CA GLY A 105 -29.84 16.31 7.21
C GLY A 105 -29.30 17.42 8.11
N ARG A 106 -29.73 18.66 7.85
CA ARG A 106 -29.60 19.78 8.79
C ARG A 106 -30.34 19.41 10.07
N ASP A 107 -29.67 19.50 11.22
CA ASP A 107 -30.32 19.97 12.44
C ASP A 107 -29.31 20.66 13.38
N GLN A 108 -29.83 21.61 14.13
CA GLN A 108 -29.23 22.86 14.63
C GLN A 108 -28.29 22.70 15.85
N PRO A 109 -27.42 23.71 16.17
CA PRO A 109 -26.53 23.66 17.33
C PRO A 109 -27.29 24.01 18.61
N GLY A 110 -27.26 23.11 19.59
CA GLY A 110 -27.80 23.27 20.94
C GLY A 110 -26.70 23.44 21.97
N ASP A 111 -26.29 24.69 22.11
CA ASP A 111 -25.88 25.42 23.30
C ASP A 111 -25.93 24.73 24.69
N ILE A 112 -24.91 25.10 25.50
CA ILE A 112 -24.83 25.17 26.97
C ILE A 112 -24.79 23.85 27.79
N LEU A 113 -23.65 23.55 28.43
CA LEU A 113 -23.39 23.92 29.84
C LEU A 113 -22.06 23.37 30.36
N GLN A 114 -21.35 24.33 30.93
CA GLN A 114 -20.18 24.24 31.77
C GLN A 114 -20.51 23.54 33.11
N LEU A 115 -19.47 22.92 33.68
CA LEU A 115 -19.18 22.78 35.12
C LEU A 115 -19.78 21.60 35.93
N GLU A 116 -18.80 20.92 36.58
CA GLU A 116 -18.81 20.34 37.93
C GLU A 116 -19.46 18.97 38.18
N GLU A 117 -18.62 17.95 38.46
CA GLU A 117 -18.41 17.42 39.82
C GLU A 117 -17.47 16.19 39.75
N GLU A 118 -16.23 16.32 40.26
CA GLU A 118 -15.48 15.16 40.77
C GLU A 118 -15.54 15.21 42.30
N ALA A 119 -15.90 14.05 42.85
CA ALA A 119 -16.08 13.76 44.27
C ALA A 119 -14.76 13.50 45.02
#